data_AF-A0A9P9GQ25-F1
#
_entry.id   AF-A0A9P9GQ25-F1
#
_cell.length_a   1.000
_cell.length_b   1.000
_cell.length_c   1.000
_cell.angle_alpha   90.00
_cell.angle_beta   90.00
_cell.angle_gamma   90.00
#
_symmetry.space_group_name_H-M   'P 1'
#
loop_
_entity.id
_entity.type
_entity.pdbx_description
1 polymer ?
#
loop_
_entity_poly.entity_id
_entity_poly.type
_entity_poly.pdbx_seq_one_letter_code
_entity_poly.pdbx_strand_id
1 'polypeptide(L)'
;MGRKASLLMIQSFNNKVREAKIPRTTKCQADDPLIASTQERSLTGYDGPASANTSINSHPAEQSMLHPKFGPAAVAMLLLALFSTTLSGLWLVVAIIQPRWGFMISTTNGLSPSNAATLTALLGKTIEVASITVFISCIGQAMTRRAVAKKSAGITLADITIRNWVIQPGYIFTHYQTLLVAGRTLFGALALLALVATILYTTASEALVSPKLKYGEWETRELTAAVHSYYGNFLDAGIRCTHEPDLDQKATEEEEMTWMGLGMICLGHELNYKSTRDLLAFMRDEGIGALIEYQKKVGNNLRSAGYTLLHDNVTLEATRVDTEYNDVAASYERWGRIIDNVTVSIPHPSVWSASRFPGNKILQPEDLSNAGGFSIKATVVSPTLNTLCVNMDKEELAPLVYTQFPHSEKEFSEKE
;
A
#
# COMPACT_ATOMS: atom_id res chain seq x y z
N MET A 1 -3.25 -1.65 -38.42
CA MET A 1 -3.23 -0.20 -38.09
C MET A 1 -3.30 -0.06 -36.57
N GLY A 2 -2.16 0.13 -35.90
CA GLY A 2 -2.12 0.27 -34.44
C GLY A 2 -2.51 1.68 -34.03
N ARG A 3 -3.66 1.84 -33.36
CA ARG A 3 -3.98 3.08 -32.63
C ARG A 3 -3.34 2.99 -31.26
N LYS A 4 -2.40 3.90 -31.01
CA LYS A 4 -1.68 4.04 -29.74
C LYS A 4 -2.61 4.67 -28.70
N ALA A 5 -2.71 4.04 -27.53
CA ALA A 5 -3.39 4.59 -26.37
C ALA A 5 -2.35 4.92 -25.30
N SER A 6 -2.30 6.18 -24.87
CA SER A 6 -1.55 6.58 -23.68
C SER A 6 -2.40 6.32 -22.45
N LEU A 7 -1.84 5.62 -21.46
CA LEU A 7 -2.49 5.30 -20.20
C LEU A 7 -1.76 5.97 -19.03
N LEU A 8 -2.53 6.55 -18.11
CA LEU A 8 -2.04 7.06 -16.83
C LEU A 8 -2.33 5.99 -15.76
N MET A 9 -1.37 5.60 -14.93
CA MET A 9 -1.59 4.60 -13.86
C MET A 9 -1.21 5.12 -12.46
N ILE A 10 -1.96 4.71 -11.42
CA ILE A 10 -1.67 4.92 -10.00
C ILE A 10 -2.00 3.66 -9.18
N GLN A 11 -1.14 3.22 -8.26
CA GLN A 11 -1.26 1.95 -7.51
C GLN A 11 -1.68 2.14 -6.02
N SER A 12 -2.91 1.78 -5.57
CA SER A 12 -3.30 1.43 -4.15
C SER A 12 -4.85 1.35 -3.93
N PHE A 13 -5.30 1.27 -2.66
CA PHE A 13 -6.58 0.78 -2.08
C PHE A 13 -7.62 1.83 -1.62
N ASN A 14 -8.87 1.35 -1.52
CA ASN A 14 -10.08 2.01 -0.98
C ASN A 14 -10.52 1.34 0.35
N ASN A 15 -11.03 2.12 1.30
CA ASN A 15 -11.21 1.74 2.71
C ASN A 15 -12.65 1.25 3.01
N LYS A 16 -12.84 0.04 3.55
CA LYS A 16 -14.12 -0.38 4.16
C LYS A 16 -13.87 -0.84 5.59
N VAL A 17 -14.16 0.07 6.53
CA VAL A 17 -14.02 -0.09 7.98
C VAL A 17 -15.06 -1.08 8.49
N ARG A 18 -14.61 -2.14 9.18
CA ARG A 18 -15.47 -2.98 10.04
C ARG A 18 -14.92 -2.90 11.46
N GLU A 19 -15.69 -2.25 12.33
CA GLU A 19 -15.40 -2.06 13.75
C GLU A 19 -15.38 -3.39 14.50
N ALA A 20 -14.33 -3.63 15.28
CA ALA A 20 -14.26 -4.72 16.25
C ALA A 20 -14.20 -4.16 17.68
N LYS A 21 -15.13 -4.66 18.49
CA LYS A 21 -15.52 -4.22 19.82
C LYS A 21 -14.51 -4.67 20.89
N ILE A 22 -14.04 -3.74 21.70
CA ILE A 22 -13.15 -3.96 22.86
C ILE A 22 -13.99 -4.36 24.09
N PRO A 23 -13.57 -5.35 24.90
CA PRO A 23 -13.97 -5.43 26.29
C PRO A 23 -12.84 -5.04 27.26
N ARG A 24 -13.23 -4.28 28.28
CA ARG A 24 -12.40 -3.70 29.37
C ARG A 24 -12.40 -4.61 30.62
N THR A 25 -11.26 -4.57 31.33
CA THR A 25 -11.03 -4.63 32.80
C THR A 25 -11.44 -5.90 33.57
N THR A 26 -10.55 -6.54 34.34
CA THR A 26 -10.07 -6.22 35.73
C THR A 26 -9.07 -7.34 36.12
N LYS A 27 -8.12 -7.32 37.07
CA LYS A 27 -7.92 -6.65 38.38
C LYS A 27 -6.45 -6.89 38.82
N CYS A 28 -5.90 -6.02 39.67
CA CYS A 28 -4.63 -6.21 40.39
C CYS A 28 -4.84 -7.02 41.69
N GLN A 29 -3.88 -7.85 42.09
CA GLN A 29 -3.52 -8.07 43.50
C GLN A 29 -2.10 -8.70 43.59
N ALA A 30 -1.36 -8.28 44.62
CA ALA A 30 -0.01 -8.69 44.98
C ALA A 30 0.04 -10.05 45.70
N ASP A 31 1.18 -10.74 45.64
CA ASP A 31 1.98 -11.18 46.81
C ASP A 31 3.26 -11.94 46.37
N ASP A 32 4.38 -11.57 47.02
CA ASP A 32 5.75 -12.13 47.04
C ASP A 32 5.84 -13.41 47.94
N PRO A 33 7.00 -14.06 48.27
CA PRO A 33 8.43 -13.87 47.87
C PRO A 33 9.27 -15.17 47.63
N LEU A 34 10.60 -14.96 47.44
CA LEU A 34 11.79 -15.86 47.51
C LEU A 34 12.11 -16.66 46.22
N ILE A 35 13.35 -16.67 45.68
CA ILE A 35 14.61 -17.15 46.30
C ILE A 35 15.87 -16.41 45.79
N ALA A 36 16.78 -16.20 46.75
CA ALA A 36 18.21 -15.91 46.81
C ALA A 36 19.12 -15.90 45.55
N SER A 37 20.06 -14.93 45.53
CA SER A 37 21.44 -15.18 45.10
C SER A 37 22.45 -14.54 46.08
N THR A 38 23.60 -15.20 46.16
CA THR A 38 24.54 -15.29 47.27
C THR A 38 25.51 -14.11 47.32
N GLN A 39 25.69 -13.53 48.50
CA GLN A 39 26.73 -12.52 48.80
C GLN A 39 27.66 -13.09 49.87
N GLU A 40 28.94 -13.30 49.53
CA GLU A 40 29.98 -13.57 50.53
C GLU A 40 30.54 -12.26 51.08
N ARG A 41 30.64 -12.22 52.40
CA ARG A 41 31.22 -11.15 53.22
C ARG A 41 32.39 -11.80 53.95
N SER A 42 33.59 -11.23 53.88
CA SER A 42 34.67 -11.58 54.80
C SER A 42 35.23 -10.30 55.42
N LEU A 43 35.03 -10.19 56.73
CA LEU A 43 35.51 -9.17 57.63
C LEU A 43 36.16 -9.94 58.78
N THR A 44 37.47 -9.79 58.98
CA THR A 44 38.14 -10.19 60.22
C THR A 44 39.07 -9.08 60.66
N GLY A 45 38.90 -8.62 61.89
CA GLY A 45 39.79 -7.69 62.57
C GLY A 45 40.84 -8.43 63.39
N TYR A 46 41.94 -7.73 63.66
CA TYR A 46 42.84 -7.99 64.79
C TYR A 46 43.53 -6.67 65.16
N ASP A 47 43.45 -6.31 66.45
CA ASP A 47 44.09 -5.15 67.08
C ASP A 47 45.47 -5.53 67.66
N GLY A 48 46.43 -4.60 67.63
CA GLY A 48 47.62 -4.63 68.48
C GLY A 48 48.77 -3.70 68.04
N PRO A 49 49.51 -3.03 68.96
CA PRO A 49 50.04 -1.67 68.73
C PRO A 49 51.57 -1.59 68.59
N ALA A 50 52.10 -0.63 67.81
CA ALA A 50 53.43 0.00 68.00
C ALA A 50 53.77 1.08 66.95
N SER A 51 54.02 2.29 67.44
CA SER A 51 55.19 3.15 67.21
C SER A 51 55.86 3.28 65.82
N ALA A 52 55.87 4.55 65.36
CA ALA A 52 56.97 5.32 64.76
C ALA A 52 57.58 4.97 63.37
N ASN A 53 57.51 6.00 62.50
CA ASN A 53 58.50 6.50 61.53
C ASN A 53 59.20 5.54 60.56
N THR A 54 58.96 5.73 59.25
CA THR A 54 59.96 5.71 58.15
C THR A 54 59.24 6.04 56.82
N SER A 55 59.40 7.25 56.29
CA SER A 55 60.37 7.66 55.26
C SER A 55 60.19 7.03 53.86
N ILE A 56 59.89 7.90 52.89
CA ILE A 56 60.50 8.01 51.55
C ILE A 56 60.56 6.71 50.73
N ASN A 57 59.68 6.61 49.72
CA ASN A 57 60.02 6.32 48.31
C ASN A 57 58.75 6.03 47.50
N SER A 58 58.10 7.07 46.95
CA SER A 58 57.10 6.90 45.90
C SER A 58 57.80 6.60 44.56
N HIS A 59 57.87 5.32 44.18
CA HIS A 59 58.33 4.88 42.85
C HIS A 59 57.16 4.89 41.82
N PRO A 60 57.46 4.95 40.50
CA PRO A 60 56.63 5.54 39.46
C PRO A 60 55.56 4.57 38.94
N ALA A 61 54.48 4.38 39.69
CA ALA A 61 53.28 3.70 39.18
C ALA A 61 52.36 4.66 38.37
N GLU A 62 52.61 5.98 38.44
CA GLU A 62 51.67 6.99 37.95
C GLU A 62 51.83 7.33 36.44
N GLN A 63 52.83 6.79 35.74
CA GLN A 63 53.11 7.16 34.34
C GLN A 63 52.78 6.07 33.30
N SER A 64 52.44 4.85 33.72
CA SER A 64 52.18 3.73 32.78
C SER A 64 50.76 3.73 32.19
N MET A 65 49.85 4.58 32.67
CA MET A 65 48.45 4.61 32.19
C MET A 65 48.20 5.50 30.96
N LEU A 66 49.23 6.16 30.40
CA LEU A 66 49.08 7.07 29.25
C LEU A 66 49.59 6.56 27.91
N HIS A 67 49.85 5.26 27.75
CA HIS A 67 50.14 4.70 26.42
C HIS A 67 48.88 4.15 25.74
N PRO A 68 48.57 4.55 24.49
CA PRO A 68 47.46 3.99 23.74
C PRO A 68 47.80 2.55 23.37
N LYS A 69 47.38 1.59 24.20
CA LYS A 69 47.38 0.19 23.80
C LYS A 69 46.22 0.00 22.83
N PHE A 70 46.52 -0.30 21.56
CA PHE A 70 45.55 -0.84 20.60
C PHE A 70 45.10 -2.22 21.10
N GLY A 71 44.19 -2.24 22.06
CA GLY A 71 43.57 -3.45 22.57
C GLY A 71 42.44 -3.91 21.65
N PRO A 72 42.05 -5.20 21.71
CA PRO A 72 40.93 -5.74 20.92
C PRO A 72 39.63 -4.97 21.14
N ALA A 73 39.42 -4.41 22.32
CA ALA A 73 38.26 -3.55 22.62
C ALA A 73 38.26 -2.23 21.83
N ALA A 74 39.42 -1.61 21.61
CA ALA A 74 39.51 -0.36 20.83
C ALA A 74 39.23 -0.63 19.34
N VAL A 75 39.70 -1.77 18.82
CA VAL A 75 39.41 -2.22 17.45
C VAL A 75 37.92 -2.52 17.29
N ALA A 76 37.30 -3.23 18.24
CA ALA A 76 35.86 -3.52 18.21
C ALA A 76 35.01 -2.23 18.23
N MET A 77 35.38 -1.24 19.06
CA MET A 77 34.71 0.06 19.09
C MET A 77 34.85 0.84 17.79
N LEU A 78 36.02 0.79 17.15
CA LEU A 78 36.26 1.41 15.84
C LEU A 78 35.39 0.76 14.75
N LEU A 79 35.32 -0.58 14.73
CA LEU A 79 34.47 -1.31 13.78
C LEU A 79 32.99 -1.00 14.00
N LEU A 80 32.53 -0.95 15.25
CA LEU A 80 31.15 -0.61 15.59
C LEU A 80 30.80 0.83 15.19
N ALA A 81 31.75 1.76 15.35
CA ALA A 81 31.60 3.14 14.89
C ALA A 81 31.50 3.24 13.37
N LEU A 82 32.35 2.52 12.63
CA LEU A 82 32.29 2.47 11.16
C LEU A 82 30.98 1.85 10.66
N PHE A 83 30.56 0.73 11.28
CA PHE A 83 29.30 0.05 10.96
C PHE A 83 28.10 0.97 11.19
N SER A 84 28.02 1.60 12.37
CA SER A 84 26.91 2.50 12.71
C SER A 84 26.87 3.73 11.80
N THR A 85 28.02 4.34 11.49
CA THR A 85 28.08 5.56 10.68
C THR A 85 27.69 5.29 9.23
N THR A 86 28.22 4.22 8.62
CA THR A 86 27.93 3.89 7.22
C THR A 86 26.47 3.49 7.02
N LEU A 87 25.92 2.64 7.89
CA LEU A 87 24.53 2.22 7.79
C LEU A 87 23.53 3.33 8.14
N SER A 88 23.84 4.20 9.12
CA SER A 88 23.00 5.39 9.39
C SER A 88 22.97 6.32 8.18
N GLY A 89 24.11 6.50 7.50
CA GLY A 89 24.18 7.25 6.25
C GLY A 89 23.33 6.62 5.14
N LEU A 90 23.39 5.30 4.97
CA LEU A 90 22.54 4.58 4.02
C LEU A 90 21.04 4.75 4.35
N TRP A 91 20.66 4.63 5.63
CA TRP A 91 19.29 4.83 6.09
C TRP A 91 18.78 6.25 5.77
N LEU A 92 19.62 7.26 5.96
CA LEU A 92 19.29 8.64 5.63
C LEU A 92 19.05 8.82 4.12
N VAL A 93 19.90 8.24 3.28
CA VAL A 93 19.73 8.27 1.81
C VAL A 93 18.41 7.63 1.40
N VAL A 94 18.08 6.47 1.96
CA VAL A 94 16.81 5.79 1.67
C VAL A 94 15.62 6.61 2.15
N ALA A 95 15.70 7.23 3.34
CA ALA A 95 14.65 8.09 3.87
C ALA A 95 14.36 9.32 3.00
N ILE A 96 15.39 9.87 2.34
CA ILE A 96 15.27 11.03 1.43
C ILE A 96 14.72 10.60 0.07
N ILE A 97 15.28 9.54 -0.53
CA ILE A 97 14.93 9.11 -1.90
C ILE A 97 13.56 8.41 -1.93
N GLN A 98 13.20 7.68 -0.88
CA GLN A 98 11.99 6.83 -0.81
C GLN A 98 11.83 5.97 -2.08
N PRO A 99 12.78 5.07 -2.38
CA PRO A 99 12.79 4.32 -3.63
C PRO A 99 11.58 3.40 -3.76
N ARG A 100 11.08 3.24 -5.00
CA ARG A 100 10.05 2.26 -5.32
C ARG A 100 10.69 0.89 -5.55
N TRP A 101 10.43 -0.04 -4.63
CA TRP A 101 11.02 -1.38 -4.65
C TRP A 101 10.45 -2.31 -5.75
N GLY A 102 9.23 -2.04 -6.23
CA GLY A 102 8.60 -2.82 -7.29
C GLY A 102 8.62 -4.32 -6.99
N PHE A 103 8.99 -5.14 -7.99
CA PHE A 103 9.01 -6.60 -7.89
C PHE A 103 10.07 -7.18 -6.93
N MET A 104 11.01 -6.38 -6.42
CA MET A 104 11.96 -6.88 -5.40
C MET A 104 11.27 -7.21 -4.07
N ILE A 105 10.16 -6.52 -3.77
CA ILE A 105 9.32 -6.80 -2.61
C ILE A 105 8.00 -7.34 -3.15
N SER A 106 7.97 -8.63 -3.37
CA SER A 106 6.82 -9.38 -3.88
C SER A 106 6.81 -10.75 -3.22
N THR A 107 5.61 -11.28 -2.98
CA THR A 107 5.43 -12.66 -2.48
C THR A 107 5.93 -13.72 -3.46
N THR A 108 6.02 -13.39 -4.75
CA THR A 108 6.18 -14.38 -5.82
C THR A 108 7.64 -14.58 -6.20
N ASN A 109 8.44 -13.49 -6.26
CA ASN A 109 9.83 -13.52 -6.74
C ASN A 109 10.83 -12.79 -5.81
N GLY A 110 10.41 -12.33 -4.63
CA GLY A 110 11.23 -11.52 -3.74
C GLY A 110 10.94 -11.73 -2.25
N LEU A 111 11.25 -10.73 -1.43
CA LEU A 111 10.85 -10.73 -0.02
C LEU A 111 9.37 -10.35 0.07
N SER A 112 8.59 -11.12 0.82
CA SER A 112 7.22 -10.72 1.13
C SER A 112 7.22 -9.36 1.84
N PRO A 113 6.18 -8.52 1.66
CA PRO A 113 6.10 -7.21 2.31
C PRO A 113 6.28 -7.30 3.84
N SER A 114 5.72 -8.34 4.48
CA SER A 114 5.89 -8.60 5.91
C SER A 114 7.34 -8.89 6.30
N ASN A 115 8.03 -9.73 5.53
CA ASN A 115 9.42 -10.13 5.83
C ASN A 115 10.39 -8.98 5.55
N ALA A 116 10.12 -8.17 4.53
CA ALA A 116 10.90 -6.97 4.25
C ALA A 116 10.73 -5.92 5.37
N ALA A 117 9.51 -5.74 5.88
CA ALA A 117 9.24 -4.84 7.00
C ALA A 117 9.93 -5.32 8.29
N THR A 118 9.86 -6.62 8.62
CA THR A 118 10.53 -7.16 9.82
C THR A 118 12.05 -7.10 9.70
N LEU A 119 12.62 -7.39 8.53
CA LEU A 119 14.06 -7.28 8.29
C LEU A 119 14.54 -5.82 8.42
N THR A 120 13.82 -4.87 7.83
CA THR A 120 14.17 -3.44 7.95
C THR A 120 14.01 -2.92 9.38
N ALA A 121 13.01 -3.40 10.13
CA ALA A 121 12.86 -3.08 11.54
C ALA A 121 14.01 -3.64 12.39
N LEU A 122 14.41 -4.89 12.14
CA LEU A 122 15.56 -5.52 12.82
C LEU A 122 16.86 -4.76 12.53
N LEU A 123 17.13 -4.46 11.25
CA LEU A 123 18.30 -3.68 10.85
C LEU A 123 18.28 -2.26 11.41
N GLY A 124 17.13 -1.61 11.44
CA GLY A 124 16.97 -0.32 12.13
C GLY A 124 17.38 -0.45 13.60
N LYS A 125 16.88 -1.46 14.30
CA LYS A 125 17.18 -1.64 15.73
C LYS A 125 18.65 -1.95 16.01
N THR A 126 19.32 -2.69 15.14
CA THR A 126 20.77 -2.97 15.30
C THR A 126 21.61 -1.72 15.09
N ILE A 127 21.27 -0.88 14.10
CA ILE A 127 21.94 0.42 13.88
C ILE A 127 21.74 1.34 15.09
N GLU A 128 20.51 1.41 15.62
CA GLU A 128 20.17 2.18 16.81
C GLU A 128 21.04 1.77 18.00
N VAL A 129 21.06 0.48 18.35
CA VAL A 129 21.83 -0.05 19.49
C VAL A 129 23.34 0.14 19.29
N ALA A 130 23.84 -0.07 18.06
CA ALA A 130 25.25 0.15 17.75
C ALA A 130 25.65 1.62 17.92
N SER A 131 24.83 2.55 17.44
CA SER A 131 25.10 4.00 17.54
C SER A 131 25.17 4.48 19.00
N ILE A 132 24.21 4.04 19.83
CA ILE A 132 24.14 4.38 21.25
C ILE A 132 25.33 3.81 22.01
N THR A 133 25.73 2.57 21.69
CA THR A 133 26.87 1.91 22.32
C THR A 133 28.17 2.66 22.04
N VAL A 134 28.37 3.11 20.80
CA VAL A 134 29.53 3.92 20.39
C VAL A 134 29.52 5.27 21.11
N PHE A 135 28.37 5.93 21.16
CA PHE A 135 28.20 7.22 21.82
C PHE A 135 28.50 7.16 23.33
N ILE A 136 27.90 6.20 24.05
CA ILE A 136 28.10 6.02 25.49
C ILE A 136 29.57 5.72 25.81
N SER A 137 30.20 4.87 24.99
CA SER A 137 31.61 4.50 25.18
C SER A 137 32.54 5.68 24.91
N CYS A 138 32.24 6.52 23.91
CA CYS A 138 33.01 7.72 23.61
C CYS A 138 32.93 8.74 24.76
N ILE A 139 31.72 9.00 25.28
CA ILE A 139 31.54 9.86 26.46
C ILE A 139 32.28 9.27 27.67
N GLY A 140 32.14 7.97 27.92
CA GLY A 140 32.82 7.30 29.04
C GLY A 140 34.35 7.41 28.97
N GLN A 141 34.93 7.30 27.78
CA GLN A 141 36.37 7.49 27.57
C GLN A 141 36.79 8.96 27.73
N ALA A 142 36.02 9.92 27.19
CA ALA A 142 36.30 11.34 27.33
C ALA A 142 36.24 11.79 28.79
N MET A 143 35.26 11.28 29.53
CA MET A 143 35.12 11.52 30.95
C MET A 143 36.29 10.93 31.75
N THR A 144 36.60 9.64 31.55
CA THR A 144 37.73 9.00 32.23
C THR A 144 39.05 9.75 31.99
N ARG A 145 39.30 10.20 30.75
CA ARG A 145 40.48 11.03 30.43
C ARG A 145 40.47 12.37 31.16
N ARG A 146 39.31 13.03 31.26
CA ARG A 146 39.18 14.30 31.98
C ARG A 146 39.38 14.13 33.48
N ALA A 147 38.90 13.05 34.10
CA ALA A 147 39.12 12.77 35.53
C ALA A 147 40.59 12.55 35.88
N VAL A 148 41.38 11.93 34.99
CA VAL A 148 42.79 11.58 35.24
C VAL A 148 43.76 12.71 34.82
N ALA A 149 43.32 13.66 33.99
CA ALA A 149 44.18 14.73 33.51
C ALA A 149 44.61 15.70 34.63
N LYS A 150 45.93 15.84 34.84
CA LYS A 150 46.56 16.67 35.89
C LYS A 150 46.22 18.18 35.86
N LYS A 151 45.54 18.66 34.81
CA LYS A 151 45.14 20.08 34.62
C LYS A 151 43.63 20.30 34.58
N SER A 152 42.80 19.30 34.90
CA SER A 152 41.34 19.44 34.84
C SER A 152 40.74 19.80 36.22
N ALA A 153 39.59 20.47 36.21
CA ALA A 153 38.80 20.77 37.41
C ALA A 153 38.07 19.53 37.99
N GLY A 154 38.46 18.32 37.61
CA GLY A 154 37.78 17.07 37.97
C GLY A 154 36.50 16.82 37.17
N ILE A 155 35.77 15.77 37.58
CA ILE A 155 34.45 15.40 37.05
C ILE A 155 33.41 15.61 38.14
N THR A 156 32.28 16.21 37.78
CA THR A 156 31.16 16.37 38.71
C THR A 156 30.33 15.09 38.75
N LEU A 157 29.66 14.82 39.87
CA LEU A 157 28.71 13.72 39.97
C LEU A 157 27.59 13.85 38.91
N ALA A 158 27.20 15.09 38.61
CA ALA A 158 26.22 15.40 37.57
C ALA A 158 26.70 14.96 36.17
N ASP A 159 28.00 15.09 35.85
CA ASP A 159 28.55 14.60 34.58
C ASP A 159 28.44 13.06 34.47
N ILE A 160 28.61 12.33 35.57
CA ILE A 160 28.51 10.85 35.59
C ILE A 160 27.07 10.40 35.32
N THR A 161 26.08 11.18 35.77
CA THR A 161 24.66 10.88 35.56
C THR A 161 24.18 11.05 34.11
N ILE A 162 24.95 11.75 33.25
CA ILE A 162 24.61 11.97 31.84
C ILE A 162 24.44 10.64 31.08
N ARG A 163 25.25 9.62 31.41
CA ARG A 163 25.16 8.28 30.80
C ARG A 163 23.79 7.62 31.05
N ASN A 164 23.19 7.87 32.22
CA ASN A 164 21.92 7.26 32.60
C ASN A 164 20.75 7.82 31.78
N TRP A 165 20.86 9.05 31.28
CA TRP A 165 19.83 9.67 30.43
C TRP A 165 19.65 8.90 29.12
N VAL A 166 20.75 8.43 28.53
CA VAL A 166 20.73 7.71 27.25
C VAL A 166 20.36 6.23 27.45
N ILE A 167 20.88 5.57 28.50
CA ILE A 167 20.56 4.17 28.79
C ILE A 167 19.11 3.99 29.20
N GLN A 168 18.60 4.90 30.03
CA GLN A 168 17.25 4.87 30.55
C GLN A 168 16.61 6.26 30.39
N PRO A 169 15.97 6.52 29.23
CA PRO A 169 15.28 7.78 28.93
C PRO A 169 14.36 8.28 30.06
N GLY A 170 13.74 7.36 30.82
CA GLY A 170 12.88 7.65 31.97
C GLY A 170 13.57 8.36 33.14
N TYR A 171 14.91 8.30 33.24
CA TYR A 171 15.67 8.87 34.35
C TYR A 171 15.58 10.41 34.40
N ILE A 172 15.45 11.06 33.23
CA ILE A 172 15.32 12.53 33.14
C ILE A 172 14.04 13.04 33.81
N PHE A 173 12.92 12.31 33.66
CA PHE A 173 11.63 12.74 34.22
C PHE A 173 11.59 12.67 35.74
N THR A 174 12.33 11.72 36.32
CA THR A 174 12.39 11.54 37.78
C THR A 174 13.43 12.44 38.45
N HIS A 175 14.50 12.83 37.75
CA HIS A 175 15.63 13.59 38.30
C HIS A 175 15.93 14.89 37.53
N TYR A 176 14.91 15.72 37.28
CA TYR A 176 15.04 16.95 36.49
C TYR A 176 16.05 17.98 37.04
N GLN A 177 16.39 17.93 38.33
CA GLN A 177 17.38 18.83 38.92
C GLN A 177 18.79 18.57 38.35
N THR A 178 19.12 17.31 38.08
CA THR A 178 20.39 16.93 37.44
C THR A 178 20.46 17.43 36.01
N LEU A 179 19.31 17.49 35.31
CA LEU A 179 19.19 18.03 33.96
C LEU A 179 19.50 19.53 33.90
N LEU A 180 19.03 20.32 34.87
CA LEU A 180 19.27 21.77 34.91
C LEU A 180 20.75 22.13 35.08
N VAL A 181 21.51 21.29 35.77
CA VAL A 181 22.94 21.50 36.06
C VAL A 181 23.81 20.88 34.97
N ALA A 182 23.64 19.59 34.67
CA ALA A 182 24.48 18.89 33.69
C ALA A 182 24.09 19.19 32.24
N GLY A 183 22.83 19.54 31.96
CA GLY A 183 22.35 19.78 30.59
C GLY A 183 22.94 21.04 29.92
N ARG A 184 23.44 22.00 30.71
CA ARG A 184 24.15 23.19 30.19
C ARG A 184 25.59 22.91 29.80
N THR A 185 26.12 21.73 30.12
CA THR A 185 27.48 21.33 29.72
C THR A 185 27.48 20.81 28.28
N LEU A 186 28.62 20.88 27.58
CA LEU A 186 28.75 20.33 26.22
C LEU A 186 28.40 18.83 26.17
N PHE A 187 28.85 18.04 27.15
CA PHE A 187 28.55 16.61 27.23
C PHE A 187 27.07 16.34 27.51
N GLY A 188 26.44 17.16 28.37
CA GLY A 188 25.01 17.07 28.65
C GLY A 188 24.16 17.43 27.43
N ALA A 189 24.51 18.50 26.71
CA ALA A 189 23.84 18.89 25.48
C ALA A 189 23.92 17.81 24.38
N LEU A 190 25.11 17.21 24.19
CA LEU A 190 25.30 16.10 23.26
C LEU A 190 24.49 14.86 23.67
N ALA A 191 24.42 14.55 24.96
CA ALA A 191 23.63 13.42 25.46
C ALA A 191 22.12 13.65 25.35
N LEU A 192 21.65 14.89 25.50
CA LEU A 192 20.26 15.25 25.25
C LEU A 192 19.89 15.12 23.77
N LEU A 193 20.78 15.55 22.87
CA LEU A 193 20.59 15.34 21.43
C LEU A 193 20.56 13.85 21.10
N ALA A 194 21.51 13.07 21.63
CA ALA A 194 21.54 11.62 21.45
C ALA A 194 20.27 10.94 21.99
N LEU A 195 19.76 11.38 23.15
CA LEU A 195 18.52 10.88 23.72
C LEU A 195 17.32 11.14 22.80
N VAL A 196 17.16 12.38 22.30
CA VAL A 196 16.08 12.73 21.36
C VAL A 196 16.21 11.89 20.08
N ALA A 197 17.42 11.75 19.55
CA ALA A 197 17.68 10.91 18.39
C ALA A 197 17.29 9.46 18.65
N THR A 198 17.68 8.86 19.79
CA THR A 198 17.33 7.49 20.17
C THR A 198 15.82 7.28 20.29
N ILE A 199 15.11 8.19 20.96
CA ILE A 199 13.65 8.07 21.14
C ILE A 199 12.93 8.07 19.78
N LEU A 200 13.40 8.91 18.85
CA LEU A 200 12.77 9.07 17.55
C LEU A 200 13.34 8.12 16.48
N TYR A 201 14.44 7.42 16.73
CA TYR A 201 15.13 6.65 15.70
C TYR A 201 14.28 5.49 15.18
N THR A 202 13.75 4.66 16.08
CA THR A 202 12.95 3.49 15.68
C THR A 202 11.72 3.93 14.88
N THR A 203 11.00 4.95 15.38
CA THR A 203 9.79 5.46 14.75
C THR A 203 10.07 6.13 13.42
N ALA A 204 11.15 6.92 13.31
CA ALA A 204 11.57 7.51 12.04
C ALA A 204 12.01 6.45 11.02
N SER A 205 12.78 5.44 11.44
CA SER A 205 13.20 4.32 10.60
C SER A 205 11.98 3.54 10.07
N GLU A 206 11.02 3.23 10.94
CA GLU A 206 9.80 2.54 10.55
C GLU A 206 8.90 3.42 9.65
N ALA A 207 8.86 4.73 9.90
CA ALA A 207 8.06 5.66 9.12
C ALA A 207 8.61 5.90 7.71
N LEU A 208 9.93 6.09 7.59
CA LEU A 208 10.57 6.64 6.39
C LEU A 208 11.35 5.62 5.57
N VAL A 209 11.84 4.54 6.18
CA VAL A 209 12.72 3.55 5.53
C VAL A 209 12.01 2.22 5.30
N SER A 210 11.12 1.82 6.21
CA SER A 210 10.38 0.56 6.07
C SER A 210 9.52 0.56 4.80
N PRO A 211 9.52 -0.54 4.01
CA PRO A 211 8.73 -0.61 2.79
C PRO A 211 7.24 -0.58 3.12
N LYS A 212 6.54 0.43 2.59
CA LYS A 212 5.10 0.63 2.79
C LYS A 212 4.39 0.75 1.45
N LEU A 213 3.14 0.29 1.43
CA LEU A 213 2.26 0.48 0.28
C LEU A 213 1.80 1.93 0.23
N LYS A 214 2.19 2.65 -0.82
CA LYS A 214 1.82 4.05 -1.07
C LYS A 214 1.50 4.23 -2.55
N TYR A 215 0.49 5.04 -2.84
CA TYR A 215 0.23 5.50 -4.21
C TYR A 215 1.42 6.28 -4.75
N GLY A 216 1.95 5.81 -5.88
CA GLY A 216 2.89 6.58 -6.68
C GLY A 216 2.22 7.75 -7.38
N GLU A 217 3.04 8.58 -8.01
CA GLU A 217 2.58 9.57 -8.99
C GLU A 217 2.03 8.87 -10.24
N TRP A 218 1.15 9.58 -10.94
CA TRP A 218 0.63 9.13 -12.22
C TRP A 218 1.73 9.02 -13.26
N GLU A 219 1.88 7.85 -13.85
CA GLU A 219 2.86 7.63 -14.91
C GLU A 219 2.17 7.32 -16.23
N THR A 220 2.59 8.01 -17.29
CA THR A 220 2.13 7.71 -18.65
C THR A 220 2.94 6.54 -19.20
N ARG A 221 2.29 5.42 -19.46
CA ARG A 221 2.92 4.22 -20.01
C ARG A 221 2.06 3.61 -21.10
N GLU A 222 2.71 2.99 -22.09
CA GLU A 222 2.03 2.18 -23.09
C GLU A 222 1.83 0.77 -22.51
N LEU A 223 0.58 0.35 -22.37
CA LEU A 223 0.25 -0.99 -21.90
C LEU A 223 -0.10 -1.87 -23.09
N THR A 224 0.49 -3.05 -23.15
CA THR A 224 0.24 -4.05 -24.19
C THR A 224 -0.61 -5.20 -23.65
N ALA A 225 -1.44 -5.79 -24.49
CA ALA A 225 -2.20 -6.97 -24.12
C ALA A 225 -2.20 -7.96 -25.28
N ALA A 226 -2.26 -9.24 -24.97
CA ALA A 226 -2.62 -10.24 -25.96
C ALA A 226 -4.08 -10.01 -26.35
N VAL A 227 -4.31 -9.69 -27.62
CA VAL A 227 -5.64 -9.63 -28.22
C VAL A 227 -5.70 -10.68 -29.31
N HIS A 228 -6.81 -11.38 -29.36
CA HIS A 228 -7.00 -12.45 -30.31
C HIS A 228 -7.47 -11.96 -31.68
N SER A 229 -8.43 -11.03 -31.67
CA SER A 229 -8.99 -10.41 -32.84
C SER A 229 -9.34 -8.94 -32.55
N TYR A 230 -9.84 -8.22 -33.55
CA TYR A 230 -10.33 -6.86 -33.34
C TYR A 230 -11.58 -6.87 -32.47
N TYR A 231 -11.73 -5.82 -31.64
CA TYR A 231 -12.89 -5.68 -30.79
C TYR A 231 -14.18 -5.63 -31.62
N GLY A 232 -15.15 -6.46 -31.27
CA GLY A 232 -16.42 -6.59 -32.01
C GLY A 232 -16.41 -7.62 -33.14
N ASN A 233 -15.35 -8.43 -33.30
CA ASN A 233 -15.38 -9.57 -34.22
C ASN A 233 -16.29 -10.68 -33.66
N PHE A 234 -17.56 -10.66 -34.05
CA PHE A 234 -18.55 -11.65 -33.59
C PHE A 234 -18.26 -13.06 -34.12
N LEU A 235 -17.61 -13.19 -35.28
CA LEU A 235 -17.28 -14.49 -35.89
C LEU A 235 -16.22 -15.22 -35.05
N ASP A 236 -15.10 -14.55 -34.76
CA ASP A 236 -14.05 -15.11 -33.89
C ASP A 236 -14.56 -15.35 -32.47
N ALA A 237 -15.44 -14.48 -31.95
CA ALA A 237 -16.10 -14.70 -30.67
C ALA A 237 -17.01 -15.94 -30.66
N GLY A 238 -17.75 -16.16 -31.75
CA GLY A 238 -18.60 -17.34 -31.93
C GLY A 238 -17.81 -18.64 -31.99
N ILE A 239 -16.71 -18.68 -32.76
CA ILE A 239 -15.82 -19.85 -32.87
C ILE A 239 -15.17 -20.18 -31.51
N ARG A 240 -14.81 -19.16 -30.72
CA ARG A 240 -14.28 -19.39 -29.36
C ARG A 240 -15.31 -19.97 -28.40
N CYS A 241 -16.57 -19.56 -28.55
CA CYS A 241 -17.66 -20.03 -27.70
C CYS A 241 -17.84 -21.55 -27.80
N THR A 242 -17.59 -22.14 -28.96
CA THR A 242 -17.68 -23.58 -29.16
C THR A 242 -16.49 -24.35 -28.58
N HIS A 243 -15.46 -23.67 -28.04
CA HIS A 243 -14.28 -24.24 -27.40
C HIS A 243 -13.41 -25.19 -28.26
N GLU A 244 -13.59 -25.19 -29.59
CA GLU A 244 -12.97 -26.15 -30.51
C GLU A 244 -12.10 -25.44 -31.56
N PRO A 245 -10.86 -25.03 -31.22
CA PRO A 245 -10.01 -24.21 -32.09
C PRO A 245 -9.39 -24.97 -33.28
N ASP A 246 -9.32 -26.31 -33.22
CA ASP A 246 -8.66 -27.15 -34.23
C ASP A 246 -9.53 -27.50 -35.44
N LEU A 247 -10.81 -27.13 -35.42
CA LEU A 247 -11.75 -27.46 -36.50
C LEU A 247 -11.78 -26.43 -37.64
N ASP A 248 -11.37 -25.19 -37.37
CA ASP A 248 -11.33 -24.10 -38.38
C ASP A 248 -10.30 -24.38 -39.49
N GLN A 249 -9.20 -25.09 -39.17
CA GLN A 249 -8.15 -25.39 -40.15
C GLN A 249 -8.42 -26.64 -41.01
N LYS A 250 -9.47 -27.42 -40.72
CA LYS A 250 -9.77 -28.70 -41.39
C LYS A 250 -11.16 -28.76 -42.02
N ALA A 251 -12.00 -27.74 -41.82
CA ALA A 251 -13.36 -27.73 -42.35
C ALA A 251 -13.37 -27.53 -43.87
N THR A 252 -14.21 -28.31 -44.56
CA THR A 252 -14.60 -28.02 -45.95
C THR A 252 -15.55 -26.81 -46.00
N GLU A 253 -15.68 -26.12 -47.15
CA GLU A 253 -16.53 -24.92 -47.30
C GLU A 253 -17.99 -25.11 -46.82
N GLU A 254 -18.51 -26.34 -46.89
CA GLU A 254 -19.86 -26.70 -46.44
C GLU A 254 -19.97 -26.87 -44.91
N GLU A 255 -18.88 -27.30 -44.26
CA GLU A 255 -18.78 -27.44 -42.81
C GLU A 255 -18.60 -26.08 -42.14
N GLU A 256 -17.88 -25.15 -42.77
CA GLU A 256 -17.63 -23.79 -42.27
C GLU A 256 -18.94 -23.01 -41.98
N MET A 257 -19.94 -23.13 -42.86
CA MET A 257 -21.25 -22.49 -42.67
C MET A 257 -22.01 -23.06 -41.46
N THR A 258 -21.89 -24.37 -41.23
CA THR A 258 -22.52 -25.05 -40.08
C THR A 258 -21.88 -24.62 -38.76
N TRP A 259 -20.54 -24.50 -38.74
CA TRP A 259 -19.80 -24.02 -37.57
C TRP A 259 -20.05 -22.55 -37.27
N MET A 260 -20.17 -21.70 -38.29
CA MET A 260 -20.57 -20.31 -38.11
C MET A 260 -21.98 -20.21 -37.49
N GLY A 261 -22.92 -21.05 -37.93
CA GLY A 261 -24.25 -21.15 -37.32
C GLY A 261 -24.20 -21.57 -35.86
N LEU A 262 -23.42 -22.61 -35.54
CA LEU A 262 -23.25 -23.10 -34.17
C LEU A 262 -22.58 -22.06 -33.26
N GLY A 263 -21.54 -21.39 -33.75
CA GLY A 263 -20.85 -20.31 -33.05
C GLY A 263 -21.76 -19.12 -32.74
N MET A 264 -22.62 -18.74 -33.69
CA MET A 264 -23.62 -17.68 -33.47
C MET A 264 -24.67 -18.08 -32.44
N ILE A 265 -25.16 -19.32 -32.47
CA ILE A 265 -26.11 -19.83 -31.48
C ILE A 265 -25.47 -19.87 -30.09
N CYS A 266 -24.24 -20.36 -29.98
CA CYS A 266 -23.49 -20.39 -28.73
C CYS A 266 -23.30 -18.98 -28.16
N LEU A 267 -22.80 -18.05 -28.99
CA LEU A 267 -22.58 -16.67 -28.59
C LEU A 267 -23.90 -16.00 -28.18
N GLY A 268 -24.98 -16.22 -28.92
CA GLY A 268 -26.30 -15.72 -28.58
C GLY A 268 -26.82 -16.26 -27.24
N HIS A 269 -26.64 -17.55 -26.96
CA HIS A 269 -27.03 -18.15 -25.69
C HIS A 269 -26.24 -17.55 -24.51
N GLU A 270 -24.91 -17.45 -24.64
CA GLU A 270 -24.02 -16.86 -23.65
C GLU A 270 -24.36 -15.38 -23.36
N LEU A 271 -24.57 -14.59 -24.41
CA LEU A 271 -24.92 -13.17 -24.26
C LEU A 271 -26.30 -12.99 -23.62
N ASN A 272 -27.29 -13.82 -23.97
CA ASN A 272 -28.62 -13.80 -23.36
C ASN A 272 -28.58 -14.19 -21.89
N TYR A 273 -27.80 -15.21 -21.54
CA TYR A 273 -27.63 -15.63 -20.16
C TYR A 273 -26.98 -14.51 -19.32
N LYS A 274 -25.87 -13.93 -19.83
CA LYS A 274 -25.17 -12.82 -19.15
C LYS A 274 -26.05 -11.58 -19.02
N SER A 275 -26.74 -11.16 -20.08
CA SER A 275 -27.62 -9.99 -20.05
C SER A 275 -28.80 -10.18 -19.10
N THR A 276 -29.41 -11.37 -19.07
CA THR A 276 -30.51 -11.69 -18.15
C THR A 276 -30.03 -11.71 -16.70
N ARG A 277 -28.87 -12.33 -16.43
CA ARG A 277 -28.24 -12.34 -15.11
C ARG A 277 -27.97 -10.91 -14.63
N ASP A 278 -27.34 -10.09 -15.47
CA ASP A 278 -26.95 -8.73 -15.13
C ASP A 278 -28.18 -7.84 -14.92
N LEU A 279 -29.23 -7.99 -15.74
CA LEU A 279 -30.52 -7.31 -15.55
C LEU A 279 -31.19 -7.72 -14.23
N LEU A 280 -31.25 -9.01 -13.93
CA LEU A 280 -31.83 -9.50 -12.67
C LEU A 280 -31.03 -9.01 -11.46
N ALA A 281 -29.70 -8.93 -11.58
CA ALA A 281 -28.83 -8.41 -10.53
C ALA A 281 -29.06 -6.91 -10.32
N PHE A 282 -29.11 -6.13 -11.40
CA PHE A 282 -29.48 -4.71 -11.37
C PHE A 282 -30.85 -4.46 -10.72
N MET A 283 -31.87 -5.24 -11.11
CA MET A 283 -33.22 -5.14 -10.52
C MET A 283 -33.28 -5.54 -9.04
N ARG A 284 -32.39 -6.42 -8.58
CA ARG A 284 -32.31 -6.83 -7.17
C ARG A 284 -31.62 -5.77 -6.31
N ASP A 285 -30.52 -5.22 -6.79
CA ASP A 285 -29.69 -4.26 -6.03
C ASP A 285 -30.37 -2.87 -5.95
N GLU A 286 -31.06 -2.47 -7.02
CA GLU A 286 -31.72 -1.15 -7.12
C GLU A 286 -33.25 -1.19 -6.94
N GLY A 287 -33.84 -2.25 -6.37
CA GLY A 287 -35.28 -2.52 -6.37
C GLY A 287 -36.19 -1.28 -6.35
N ILE A 288 -37.29 -1.28 -7.10
CA ILE A 288 -38.13 -0.09 -7.46
C ILE A 288 -38.30 0.97 -6.35
N GLY A 289 -38.43 0.57 -5.08
CA GLY A 289 -38.51 1.49 -3.93
C GLY A 289 -37.23 2.29 -3.62
N ALA A 290 -36.04 1.70 -3.78
CA ALA A 290 -34.75 2.35 -3.60
C ALA A 290 -34.48 3.40 -4.69
N LEU A 291 -34.87 3.12 -5.94
CA LEU A 291 -34.82 4.07 -7.06
C LEU A 291 -35.65 5.35 -6.78
N ILE A 292 -36.84 5.20 -6.21
CA ILE A 292 -37.73 6.33 -5.86
C ILE A 292 -37.15 7.16 -4.71
N GLU A 293 -36.48 6.51 -3.73
CA GLU A 293 -35.88 7.22 -2.59
C GLU A 293 -34.55 7.90 -2.95
N TYR A 294 -33.74 7.30 -3.83
CA TYR A 294 -32.46 7.85 -4.29
C TYR A 294 -32.66 9.09 -5.16
N GLN A 295 -33.68 9.09 -6.03
CA GLN A 295 -34.10 10.27 -6.83
C GLN A 295 -34.49 11.47 -5.96
N LYS A 296 -35.02 11.25 -4.76
CA LYS A 296 -35.35 12.34 -3.82
C LYS A 296 -34.14 12.92 -3.11
N LYS A 297 -33.04 12.17 -2.98
CA LYS A 297 -31.85 12.57 -2.19
C LYS A 297 -30.71 13.12 -3.05
N VAL A 298 -30.58 12.69 -4.30
CA VAL A 298 -29.46 13.04 -5.18
C VAL A 298 -30.06 13.49 -6.50
N GLY A 299 -30.27 14.80 -6.68
CA GLY A 299 -30.86 15.33 -7.90
C GLY A 299 -30.18 14.80 -9.18
N ASN A 300 -30.98 14.52 -10.22
CA ASN A 300 -30.72 14.12 -11.62
C ASN A 300 -29.49 13.27 -12.05
N ASN A 301 -28.44 13.06 -11.25
CA ASN A 301 -27.11 12.74 -11.77
C ASN A 301 -26.53 11.38 -11.36
N LEU A 302 -27.21 10.51 -10.61
CA LEU A 302 -26.68 9.19 -10.29
C LEU A 302 -27.75 8.10 -10.30
N ARG A 303 -28.23 7.76 -11.49
CA ARG A 303 -28.78 6.42 -11.71
C ARG A 303 -27.63 5.54 -12.16
N SER A 304 -27.40 4.42 -11.47
CA SER A 304 -26.37 3.47 -11.88
C SER A 304 -26.62 3.06 -13.33
N ALA A 305 -25.57 3.01 -14.14
CA ALA A 305 -25.68 2.58 -15.53
C ALA A 305 -25.67 1.04 -15.66
N GLY A 306 -25.70 0.34 -14.51
CA GLY A 306 -25.58 -1.11 -14.42
C GLY A 306 -24.14 -1.58 -14.35
N TYR A 307 -23.97 -2.88 -14.15
CA TYR A 307 -22.67 -3.53 -14.17
C TYR A 307 -22.79 -4.90 -14.82
N THR A 308 -21.66 -5.41 -15.32
CA THR A 308 -21.53 -6.79 -15.80
C THR A 308 -20.30 -7.44 -15.17
N LEU A 309 -20.19 -8.76 -15.25
CA LEU A 309 -19.03 -9.50 -14.76
C LEU A 309 -18.20 -10.00 -15.94
N LEU A 310 -16.94 -9.59 -15.98
CA LEU A 310 -15.90 -10.15 -16.81
C LEU A 310 -15.26 -11.33 -16.06
N HIS A 311 -15.18 -12.50 -16.71
CA HIS A 311 -14.66 -13.74 -16.10
C HIS A 311 -15.30 -14.12 -14.75
N ASP A 312 -16.56 -13.71 -14.53
CA ASP A 312 -17.35 -13.93 -13.31
C ASP A 312 -16.77 -13.39 -11.99
N ASN A 313 -15.61 -12.75 -12.01
CA ASN A 313 -14.93 -12.22 -10.82
C ASN A 313 -14.50 -10.75 -10.95
N VAL A 314 -14.61 -10.15 -12.14
CA VAL A 314 -14.24 -8.75 -12.38
C VAL A 314 -15.49 -7.97 -12.73
N THR A 315 -15.88 -7.08 -11.83
CA THR A 315 -17.01 -6.17 -12.08
C THR A 315 -16.60 -5.09 -13.06
N LEU A 316 -17.32 -5.01 -14.18
CA LEU A 316 -17.27 -3.88 -15.11
C LEU A 316 -18.47 -2.99 -14.81
N GLU A 317 -18.21 -1.84 -14.21
CA GLU A 317 -19.24 -0.85 -13.92
C GLU A 317 -19.42 0.07 -15.12
N ALA A 318 -20.65 0.15 -15.62
CA ALA A 318 -20.98 1.04 -16.70
C ALA A 318 -21.17 2.47 -16.17
N THR A 319 -20.90 3.46 -17.01
CA THR A 319 -21.05 4.87 -16.65
C THR A 319 -21.90 5.59 -17.68
N ARG A 320 -22.76 6.50 -17.23
CA ARG A 320 -23.47 7.41 -18.14
C ARG A 320 -22.48 8.45 -18.64
N VAL A 321 -22.43 8.58 -19.96
CA VAL A 321 -21.65 9.59 -20.66
C VAL A 321 -22.62 10.54 -21.35
N ASP A 322 -22.12 11.71 -21.77
CA ASP A 322 -22.92 12.72 -22.46
C ASP A 322 -24.18 13.15 -21.68
N THR A 323 -24.05 13.26 -20.35
CA THR A 323 -25.15 13.60 -19.43
C THR A 323 -25.78 14.98 -19.70
N GLU A 324 -25.10 15.81 -20.49
CA GLU A 324 -25.60 17.09 -20.98
C GLU A 324 -26.88 16.98 -21.85
N TYR A 325 -27.12 15.83 -22.49
CA TYR A 325 -28.34 15.58 -23.28
C TYR A 325 -29.46 14.89 -22.49
N ASN A 326 -29.27 14.63 -21.20
CA ASN A 326 -30.22 13.87 -20.39
C ASN A 326 -31.28 14.74 -19.67
N ASP A 327 -31.21 16.07 -19.78
CA ASP A 327 -32.19 16.93 -19.13
C ASP A 327 -33.55 16.86 -19.84
N VAL A 328 -34.47 16.08 -19.27
CA VAL A 328 -35.83 15.88 -19.77
C VAL A 328 -36.64 17.19 -19.76
N ALA A 329 -36.45 18.04 -18.75
CA ALA A 329 -37.20 19.29 -18.63
C ALA A 329 -36.74 20.28 -19.71
N ALA A 330 -35.42 20.46 -19.86
CA ALA A 330 -34.87 21.30 -20.92
C ALA A 330 -35.21 20.77 -22.32
N SER A 331 -35.23 19.44 -22.50
CA SER A 331 -35.64 18.81 -23.76
C SER A 331 -37.12 19.06 -24.07
N TYR A 332 -37.99 19.01 -23.05
CA TYR A 332 -39.40 19.33 -23.21
C TYR A 332 -39.62 20.79 -23.60
N GLU A 333 -38.93 21.73 -22.95
CA GLU A 333 -39.00 23.15 -23.30
C GLU A 333 -38.55 23.41 -24.75
N ARG A 334 -37.52 22.70 -25.22
CA ARG A 334 -36.96 22.89 -26.56
C ARG A 334 -37.80 22.26 -27.67
N TRP A 335 -38.33 21.05 -27.44
CA TRP A 335 -38.94 20.22 -28.49
C TRP A 335 -40.45 20.04 -28.33
N GLY A 336 -41.03 20.51 -27.22
CA GLY A 336 -42.45 20.33 -26.89
C GLY A 336 -42.85 18.89 -26.59
N ARG A 337 -41.88 17.99 -26.40
CA ARG A 337 -42.11 16.55 -26.16
C ARG A 337 -41.12 16.00 -25.12
N ILE A 338 -41.53 14.96 -24.40
CA ILE A 338 -40.70 14.32 -23.38
C ILE A 338 -39.65 13.47 -24.10
N ILE A 339 -38.38 13.79 -23.88
CA ILE A 339 -37.23 13.07 -24.43
C ILE A 339 -36.29 12.72 -23.28
N ASP A 340 -35.98 11.44 -23.13
CA ASP A 340 -34.92 10.95 -22.25
C ASP A 340 -33.85 10.29 -23.12
N ASN A 341 -32.71 10.97 -23.26
CA ASN A 341 -31.57 10.52 -24.04
C ASN A 341 -30.48 10.08 -23.06
N VAL A 342 -30.11 8.80 -23.11
CA VAL A 342 -29.15 8.20 -22.17
C VAL A 342 -28.08 7.45 -22.96
N THR A 343 -26.86 7.96 -22.92
CA THR A 343 -25.70 7.21 -23.38
C THR A 343 -25.01 6.52 -22.20
N VAL A 344 -24.82 5.21 -22.31
CA VAL A 344 -24.09 4.39 -21.34
C VAL A 344 -22.84 3.83 -22.00
N SER A 345 -21.70 3.94 -21.32
CA SER A 345 -20.43 3.34 -21.74
C SER A 345 -19.96 2.29 -20.75
N ILE A 346 -19.51 1.14 -21.25
CA ILE A 346 -18.93 0.07 -20.44
C ILE A 346 -17.41 0.07 -20.63
N PRO A 347 -16.60 -0.02 -19.56
CA PRO A 347 -15.15 -0.09 -19.69
C PRO A 347 -14.69 -1.21 -20.63
N HIS A 348 -13.72 -0.90 -21.50
CA HIS A 348 -13.21 -1.88 -22.44
C HIS A 348 -12.46 -3.03 -21.71
N PRO A 349 -12.81 -4.31 -21.96
CA PRO A 349 -12.28 -5.44 -21.20
C PRO A 349 -10.77 -5.63 -21.36
N SER A 350 -10.19 -5.22 -22.50
CA SER A 350 -8.73 -5.34 -22.68
C SER A 350 -7.91 -4.41 -21.79
N VAL A 351 -8.50 -3.41 -21.11
CA VAL A 351 -7.77 -2.65 -20.08
C VAL A 351 -7.40 -3.56 -18.91
N TRP A 352 -8.31 -4.45 -18.53
CA TRP A 352 -8.06 -5.49 -17.53
C TRP A 352 -7.06 -6.54 -18.05
N SER A 353 -7.19 -6.97 -19.31
CA SER A 353 -6.20 -7.88 -19.90
C SER A 353 -4.80 -7.27 -19.94
N ALA A 354 -4.70 -5.99 -20.27
CA ALA A 354 -3.43 -5.24 -20.25
C ALA A 354 -2.88 -5.11 -18.82
N SER A 355 -3.75 -4.91 -17.82
CA SER A 355 -3.28 -4.80 -16.44
C SER A 355 -2.63 -6.07 -15.91
N ARG A 356 -3.03 -7.23 -16.43
CA ARG A 356 -2.49 -8.55 -16.05
C ARG A 356 -1.44 -9.11 -17.02
N PHE A 357 -1.12 -8.39 -18.10
CA PHE A 357 -0.13 -8.86 -19.06
C PHE A 357 1.30 -8.80 -18.47
N PRO A 358 2.04 -9.92 -18.40
CA PRO A 358 3.35 -9.97 -17.75
C PRO A 358 4.36 -8.96 -18.33
N GLY A 359 4.27 -8.65 -19.63
CA GLY A 359 5.15 -7.69 -20.29
C GLY A 359 5.04 -6.26 -19.75
N ASN A 360 3.90 -5.88 -19.16
CA ASN A 360 3.67 -4.54 -18.63
C ASN A 360 4.23 -4.32 -17.23
N LYS A 361 4.66 -5.38 -16.54
CA LYS A 361 5.29 -5.32 -15.22
C LYS A 361 4.46 -4.50 -14.21
N ILE A 362 3.18 -4.83 -14.10
CA ILE A 362 2.27 -4.25 -13.10
C ILE A 362 2.16 -5.25 -11.96
N LEU A 363 2.60 -4.86 -10.76
CA LEU A 363 2.36 -5.66 -9.55
C LEU A 363 0.87 -5.82 -9.31
N GLN A 364 0.44 -7.07 -9.17
CA GLN A 364 -0.93 -7.37 -8.82
C GLN A 364 -1.09 -7.42 -7.29
N PRO A 365 -2.29 -7.21 -6.74
CA PRO A 365 -2.54 -7.40 -5.30
C PRO A 365 -2.12 -8.78 -4.81
N GLU A 366 -2.28 -9.82 -5.64
CA GLU A 366 -1.89 -11.19 -5.33
C GLU A 366 -0.36 -11.32 -5.09
N ASP A 367 0.45 -10.48 -5.75
CA ASP A 367 1.90 -10.40 -5.57
C ASP A 367 2.33 -9.66 -4.28
N LEU A 368 1.37 -9.09 -3.56
CA LEU A 368 1.56 -8.25 -2.37
C LEU A 368 0.76 -8.77 -1.17
N SER A 369 0.60 -10.10 -1.07
CA SER A 369 -0.20 -10.76 -0.02
C SER A 369 -1.67 -10.32 -0.01
N ASN A 370 -2.26 -10.12 -1.19
CA ASN A 370 -3.63 -9.61 -1.39
C ASN A 370 -3.86 -8.21 -0.80
N ALA A 371 -2.80 -7.42 -0.65
CA ALA A 371 -2.86 -6.05 -0.19
C ALA A 371 -2.49 -5.07 -1.31
N GLY A 372 -3.07 -3.87 -1.26
CA GLY A 372 -2.83 -2.86 -2.29
C GLY A 372 -3.68 -3.07 -3.54
N GLY A 373 -3.57 -2.12 -4.46
CA GLY A 373 -4.45 -2.04 -5.63
C GLY A 373 -3.82 -1.18 -6.71
N PHE A 374 -4.54 -0.95 -7.80
CA PHE A 374 -4.17 0.04 -8.79
C PHE A 374 -5.35 0.56 -9.57
N SER A 375 -5.09 1.70 -10.20
CA SER A 375 -5.98 2.50 -11.00
C SER A 375 -5.27 2.75 -12.32
N ILE A 376 -5.99 2.52 -13.39
CA ILE A 376 -5.51 2.68 -14.75
C ILE A 376 -6.52 3.58 -15.44
N LYS A 377 -6.05 4.71 -15.95
CA LYS A 377 -6.82 5.61 -16.81
C LYS A 377 -6.44 5.32 -18.25
N ALA A 378 -7.38 4.74 -18.98
CA ALA A 378 -7.21 4.32 -20.37
C ALA A 378 -7.96 5.23 -21.34
N THR A 379 -7.34 5.51 -22.49
CA THR A 379 -8.04 6.11 -23.63
C THR A 379 -8.19 5.04 -24.70
N VAL A 380 -9.25 4.24 -24.61
CA VAL A 380 -9.52 3.12 -25.51
C VAL A 380 -10.97 3.16 -25.99
N VAL A 381 -11.21 2.64 -27.18
CA VAL A 381 -12.57 2.50 -27.72
C VAL A 381 -13.35 1.60 -26.76
N SER A 382 -14.45 2.12 -26.22
CA SER A 382 -15.31 1.39 -25.30
C SER A 382 -16.69 1.25 -25.94
N PRO A 383 -17.38 0.11 -25.75
CA PRO A 383 -18.75 -0.04 -26.22
C PRO A 383 -19.63 1.01 -25.54
N THR A 384 -20.49 1.63 -26.36
CA THR A 384 -21.46 2.62 -25.92
C THR A 384 -22.82 2.22 -26.45
N LEU A 385 -23.82 2.29 -25.58
CA LEU A 385 -25.22 2.11 -25.93
C LEU A 385 -25.92 3.44 -25.70
N ASN A 386 -26.47 4.01 -26.77
CA ASN A 386 -27.38 5.14 -26.63
C ASN A 386 -28.83 4.64 -26.64
N THR A 387 -29.59 5.01 -25.63
CA THR A 387 -31.03 4.73 -25.54
C THR A 387 -31.77 6.06 -25.58
N LEU A 388 -32.65 6.20 -26.57
CA LEU A 388 -33.50 7.37 -26.73
C LEU A 388 -34.96 6.97 -26.47
N CYS A 389 -35.54 7.47 -25.39
CA CYS A 389 -36.95 7.33 -25.07
C CYS A 389 -37.66 8.62 -25.45
N VAL A 390 -38.60 8.55 -26.38
CA VAL A 390 -39.36 9.71 -26.86
C VAL A 390 -40.84 9.45 -26.70
N ASN A 391 -41.57 10.44 -26.19
CA ASN A 391 -43.02 10.45 -26.31
C ASN A 391 -43.41 10.85 -27.73
N MET A 392 -44.11 9.97 -28.44
CA MET A 392 -44.50 10.13 -29.84
C MET A 392 -45.99 9.89 -30.02
N ASP A 393 -46.58 10.63 -30.96
CA ASP A 393 -48.00 10.47 -31.30
C ASP A 393 -48.24 9.22 -32.14
N LYS A 394 -49.48 8.74 -32.17
CA LYS A 394 -49.86 7.51 -32.88
C LYS A 394 -49.54 7.59 -34.37
N GLU A 395 -49.77 8.76 -34.97
CA GLU A 395 -49.54 9.02 -36.39
C GLU A 395 -48.03 9.03 -36.72
N GLU A 396 -47.19 9.49 -35.78
CA GLU A 396 -45.72 9.43 -35.92
C GLU A 396 -45.19 7.99 -35.82
N LEU A 397 -45.88 7.12 -35.07
CA LEU A 397 -45.54 5.70 -34.89
C LEU A 397 -46.02 4.80 -36.03
N ALA A 398 -47.01 5.23 -36.82
CA ALA A 398 -47.58 4.47 -37.92
C ALA A 398 -46.55 3.78 -38.85
N PRO A 399 -45.46 4.44 -39.31
CA PRO A 399 -44.46 3.81 -40.17
C PRO A 399 -43.55 2.79 -39.47
N LEU A 400 -43.62 2.63 -38.14
CA LEU A 400 -42.86 1.63 -37.37
C LEU A 400 -43.72 0.42 -37.00
N VAL A 401 -45.05 0.56 -37.03
CA VAL A 401 -45.99 -0.51 -36.66
C VAL A 401 -46.31 -1.34 -37.89
N TYR A 402 -45.82 -2.58 -37.95
CA TYR A 402 -45.95 -3.48 -39.10
C TYR A 402 -47.37 -3.52 -39.71
N THR A 403 -48.42 -3.56 -38.89
CA THR A 403 -49.81 -3.62 -39.36
C THR A 403 -50.34 -2.34 -40.02
N GLN A 404 -49.63 -1.22 -39.90
CA GLN A 404 -50.00 0.06 -40.51
C GLN A 404 -49.15 0.37 -41.74
N PHE A 405 -48.28 -0.56 -42.17
CA PHE A 405 -47.51 -0.38 -43.39
C PHE A 405 -48.45 -0.38 -44.61
N PRO A 406 -48.20 0.45 -45.63
CA PRO A 406 -49.06 0.55 -46.81
C PRO A 406 -49.32 -0.79 -47.54
N HIS A 407 -48.54 -1.84 -47.27
CA HIS A 407 -48.55 -3.14 -47.95
C HIS A 407 -48.56 -4.36 -47.01
N SER A 408 -48.83 -4.23 -45.70
CA SER A 408 -48.74 -5.35 -44.75
C SER A 408 -49.82 -6.43 -44.90
N GLU A 409 -50.94 -6.13 -45.57
CA GLU A 409 -52.12 -7.01 -45.62
C GLU A 409 -52.40 -7.64 -47.00
N LYS A 410 -51.46 -7.65 -47.96
CA LYS A 410 -51.78 -8.08 -49.34
C LYS A 410 -51.21 -9.42 -49.83
N GLU A 411 -50.55 -10.23 -49.01
CA GLU A 411 -49.88 -11.46 -49.53
C GLU A 411 -50.08 -12.77 -48.75
N PHE A 412 -50.91 -12.81 -47.71
CA PHE A 412 -51.12 -14.05 -46.92
C PHE A 412 -52.54 -14.63 -46.92
N SER A 413 -53.43 -14.16 -47.79
CA SER A 413 -54.69 -14.86 -48.07
C SER A 413 -54.73 -15.31 -49.53
N GLU A 414 -55.06 -16.59 -49.71
CA GLU A 414 -55.29 -17.31 -50.98
C GLU A 414 -54.05 -17.89 -51.69
N LYS A 415 -53.56 -19.01 -51.14
CA LYS A 415 -53.63 -20.30 -51.86
C LYS A 415 -53.88 -21.41 -50.85
N GLU A 416 -55.17 -21.75 -50.71
CA GLU A 416 -55.62 -23.06 -50.22
C GLU A 416 -55.43 -24.10 -51.33
#